data_AF-A0A3D5JA19-F1
#
_entry.id   AF-A0A3D5JA19-F1
#
_cell.length_a   1.000
_cell.length_b   1.000
_cell.length_c   1.000
_cell.angle_alpha   90.00
_cell.angle_beta   90.00
_cell.angle_gamma   90.00
#
_symmetry.space_group_name_H-M   'P 1'
#
loop_
_entity.id
_entity.type
_entity.pdbx_description
1 polymer ?
#
loop_
_entity_poly.entity_id
_entity_poly.type
_entity_poly.pdbx_seq_one_letter_code
_entity_poly.pdbx_strand_id
1 'polypeptide(L)'
;MSRILMVSALVILLWPQSLLSLKNSQLFDYFPIYQLPEQYFSGNFGLPERPSRPLSLEHSQQPSAYTPTRLLNLARQSSSLTPILLLDQPTKPTVERFANYLLLQESLARWHYHWGTEALLGQRNQTQLYDYFLSSYWFQENLQRFLAQSEYGFPELSLVRTLSAIQASAFFLEVSYPTIFCLFFKESRLDYKAVSASGARGLGQLTGIAIKQIELLREDTEEQNRLNAALHHLQQRYADPTWQGILTELGYQVQLPQNLSLPPKMVVPTRSASLLLPEVQKRLKEEQLPYASKTSQIRRRLNRLRQGRPLSLIYAPIHAHYVLALEENYAGEPGNIFHIETNILLSTLLFRHYLQSEWRYGESVWKPRPEVQRVLAVAAYNQGQSSARNLFRLLQKEIGKKPEEITLKEFVEHLTPQKVQQALKGSKAQARELIDHALNVAECAESSVAPSIKDS
;
A
#
# COMPACT_ATOMS: atom_id res chain seq x y z
N MET A 1 45.20 2.43 -37.15
CA MET A 1 43.83 2.84 -37.49
C MET A 1 42.86 1.89 -36.77
N SER A 2 41.92 2.24 -35.90
CA SER A 2 41.55 3.50 -35.27
C SER A 2 40.71 3.19 -34.01
N ARG A 3 41.11 3.80 -32.90
CA ARG A 3 40.31 4.37 -31.81
C ARG A 3 39.30 3.48 -31.06
N ILE A 4 39.83 2.92 -29.98
CA ILE A 4 39.23 2.83 -28.65
C ILE A 4 38.72 4.21 -28.21
N LEU A 5 37.49 4.28 -27.69
CA LEU A 5 36.97 5.45 -26.97
C LEU A 5 36.44 4.99 -25.61
N MET A 6 37.29 5.21 -24.61
CA MET A 6 36.91 5.45 -23.22
C MET A 6 35.94 6.63 -23.15
N VAL A 7 34.85 6.51 -22.40
CA VAL A 7 34.36 7.63 -21.58
C VAL A 7 34.07 7.10 -20.19
N SER A 8 34.93 7.53 -19.29
CA SER A 8 34.91 7.34 -17.85
C SER A 8 33.97 8.34 -17.17
N ALA A 9 33.49 7.93 -15.99
CA ALA A 9 33.27 8.75 -14.78
C ALA A 9 32.42 10.03 -14.85
N LEU A 10 31.34 10.02 -14.05
CA LEU A 10 31.12 11.09 -13.06
C LEU A 10 30.40 10.52 -11.82
N VAL A 11 31.15 9.73 -11.05
CA VAL A 11 30.89 9.57 -9.62
C VAL A 11 31.37 10.87 -8.98
N ILE A 12 30.47 11.85 -8.84
CA ILE A 12 30.72 12.97 -7.94
C ILE A 12 30.32 12.52 -6.55
N LEU A 13 31.35 12.31 -5.75
CA LEU A 13 31.38 12.44 -4.31
C LEU A 13 30.70 13.75 -3.89
N LEU A 14 29.42 13.67 -3.55
CA LEU A 14 28.78 14.58 -2.61
C LEU A 14 28.12 13.70 -1.56
N TRP A 15 28.90 13.40 -0.52
CA TRP A 15 28.38 13.24 0.83
C TRP A 15 27.28 14.28 1.05
N PRO A 16 26.06 13.91 1.45
CA PRO A 16 25.27 14.84 2.24
C PRO A 16 25.90 14.84 3.64
N GLN A 17 26.49 15.98 3.99
CA GLN A 17 26.81 16.36 5.36
C GLN A 17 25.55 16.52 6.22
N SER A 18 24.71 15.48 6.30
CA SER A 18 23.58 15.41 7.24
C SER A 18 23.73 14.26 8.24
N LEU A 19 24.87 13.58 8.25
CA LEU A 19 25.30 12.73 9.37
C LEU A 19 25.97 13.58 10.43
N LEU A 20 25.21 14.51 11.02
CA LEU A 20 25.55 15.08 12.31
C LEU A 20 24.49 14.62 13.30
N SER A 21 24.93 13.70 14.15
CA SER A 21 24.34 13.40 15.45
C SER A 21 23.99 14.72 16.14
N LEU A 22 22.70 15.02 16.25
CA LEU A 22 22.19 15.91 17.30
C LEU A 22 21.73 15.00 18.44
N LYS A 23 22.69 14.62 19.28
CA LYS A 23 22.44 14.13 20.63
C LYS A 23 21.72 15.23 21.40
N ASN A 24 20.58 14.85 21.99
CA ASN A 24 19.89 15.39 23.16
C ASN A 24 20.00 16.89 23.45
N SER A 25 18.85 17.55 23.41
CA SER A 25 18.19 18.18 24.57
C SER A 25 17.46 19.44 24.12
N GLN A 26 16.22 19.26 23.68
CA GLN A 26 15.10 20.20 23.86
C GLN A 26 13.86 19.50 23.31
N LEU A 27 13.29 18.66 24.18
CA LEU A 27 11.90 18.25 24.14
C LEU A 27 11.05 19.51 24.04
N PHE A 28 10.51 19.79 22.86
CA PHE A 28 9.37 20.67 22.72
C PHE A 28 8.23 19.84 22.18
N ASP A 29 7.19 19.75 22.99
CA ASP A 29 5.92 19.09 22.74
C ASP A 29 5.29 19.62 21.45
N TYR A 30 5.67 19.03 20.33
CA TYR A 30 4.85 19.06 19.12
C TYR A 30 4.13 17.73 19.01
N PHE A 31 3.22 17.49 19.97
CA PHE A 31 2.12 16.58 19.74
C PHE A 31 1.22 17.23 18.69
N PRO A 32 1.04 16.67 17.49
CA PRO A 32 -0.15 16.99 16.73
C PRO A 32 -1.32 16.59 17.64
N ILE A 33 -2.03 17.59 18.17
CA ILE A 33 -3.35 17.37 18.73
C ILE A 33 -4.20 16.96 17.53
N TYR A 34 -4.20 15.66 17.24
CA TYR A 34 -5.26 15.03 16.49
C TYR A 34 -6.52 15.26 17.31
N GLN A 35 -7.21 16.39 17.08
CA GLN A 35 -8.61 16.49 17.44
C GLN A 35 -9.32 15.47 16.56
N LEU A 36 -9.44 14.26 17.09
CA LEU A 36 -10.45 13.31 16.66
C LEU A 36 -11.79 14.05 16.80
N PRO A 37 -12.60 14.18 15.74
CA PRO A 37 -13.90 14.80 15.88
C PRO A 37 -14.71 14.00 16.89
N GLU A 38 -15.17 14.66 17.95
CA GLU A 38 -16.27 14.14 18.75
C GLU A 38 -17.49 13.97 17.86
N GLN A 39 -17.97 12.73 17.82
CA GLN A 39 -19.33 12.27 17.54
C GLN A 39 -20.21 13.13 16.62
N TYR A 40 -20.49 12.58 15.43
CA TYR A 40 -21.82 12.70 14.83
C TYR A 40 -22.37 11.30 14.59
N PHE A 41 -23.13 10.80 15.57
CA PHE A 41 -23.99 9.64 15.42
C PHE A 41 -25.40 10.11 15.02
N SER A 42 -25.91 9.60 13.90
CA SER A 42 -27.35 9.42 13.74
C SER A 42 -27.64 8.19 12.89
N GLY A 43 -28.41 7.24 13.46
CA GLY A 43 -29.07 6.14 12.74
C GLY A 43 -28.68 4.71 13.15
N ASN A 44 -29.32 4.21 14.21
CA ASN A 44 -29.59 2.80 14.60
C ASN A 44 -28.44 1.75 14.63
N PHE A 45 -28.21 1.23 15.85
CA PHE A 45 -27.08 0.42 16.35
C PHE A 45 -25.76 1.20 16.44
N GLY A 46 -25.47 1.74 17.63
CA GLY A 46 -24.22 2.43 17.91
C GLY A 46 -23.03 1.50 17.63
N LEU A 47 -22.11 1.95 16.78
CA LEU A 47 -20.78 1.34 16.67
C LEU A 47 -20.13 1.34 18.06
N PRO A 48 -19.39 0.28 18.46
CA PRO A 48 -18.73 0.25 19.74
C PRO A 48 -17.80 1.46 19.94
N GLU A 49 -17.78 2.01 21.15
CA GLU A 49 -16.92 3.14 21.52
C GLU A 49 -15.43 2.79 21.37
N ARG A 50 -14.65 3.79 20.97
CA ARG A 50 -13.25 3.64 20.55
C ARG A 50 -12.30 3.67 21.76
N PRO A 51 -11.34 2.74 21.88
CA PRO A 51 -10.26 2.85 22.85
C PRO A 51 -9.20 3.88 22.43
N SER A 52 -8.50 4.46 23.41
CA SER A 52 -7.38 5.39 23.22
C SER A 52 -6.22 4.75 22.42
N ARG A 53 -5.30 5.60 21.91
CA ARG A 53 -4.19 5.31 20.96
C ARG A 53 -3.63 3.86 20.98
N PRO A 54 -3.16 3.30 19.85
CA PRO A 54 -2.73 1.90 19.75
C PRO A 54 -1.67 1.46 20.77
N LEU A 55 -0.74 2.34 21.15
CA LEU A 55 0.29 2.05 22.16
C LEU A 55 -0.26 2.04 23.60
N SER A 56 -1.44 2.64 23.84
CA SER A 56 -2.17 2.52 25.10
C SER A 56 -3.05 1.25 25.17
N LEU A 57 -3.17 0.50 24.07
CA LEU A 57 -3.85 -0.81 24.04
C LEU A 57 -3.04 -1.94 24.69
N GLU A 58 -1.90 -1.65 25.34
CA GLU A 58 -1.33 -2.56 26.34
C GLU A 58 -2.35 -2.94 27.43
N HIS A 59 -3.45 -2.18 27.57
CA HIS A 59 -4.68 -2.64 28.20
C HIS A 59 -5.60 -3.34 27.19
N SER A 60 -5.31 -4.62 27.00
CA SER A 60 -6.02 -5.61 26.18
C SER A 60 -7.55 -5.59 26.38
N GLN A 61 -8.29 -5.00 25.44
CA GLN A 61 -9.69 -5.41 25.28
C GLN A 61 -9.68 -6.78 24.60
N GLN A 62 -10.20 -7.79 25.29
CA GLN A 62 -10.32 -9.13 24.73
C GLN A 62 -11.26 -9.09 23.51
N PRO A 63 -10.97 -9.85 22.44
CA PRO A 63 -11.89 -9.98 21.33
C PRO A 63 -13.26 -10.44 21.81
N SER A 64 -14.32 -9.95 21.18
CA SER A 64 -15.68 -10.31 21.57
C SER A 64 -15.95 -11.81 21.38
N ALA A 65 -16.72 -12.40 22.30
CA ALA A 65 -17.06 -13.83 22.26
C ALA A 65 -18.18 -14.19 21.25
N TYR A 66 -18.42 -13.34 20.24
CA TYR A 66 -19.45 -13.60 19.24
C TYR A 66 -19.04 -14.74 18.30
N THR A 67 -19.99 -15.60 17.96
CA THR A 67 -19.79 -16.62 16.91
C THR A 67 -19.52 -15.97 15.54
N PRO A 68 -18.81 -16.64 14.61
CA PRO A 68 -18.57 -16.14 13.26
C PRO A 68 -19.82 -15.62 12.53
N THR A 69 -20.90 -16.41 12.54
CA THR A 69 -22.18 -16.06 11.89
C THR A 69 -22.80 -14.80 12.50
N ARG A 70 -22.72 -14.65 13.83
CA ARG A 70 -23.22 -13.46 14.52
C ARG A 70 -22.42 -12.21 14.13
N LEU A 71 -21.10 -12.29 14.09
CA LEU A 71 -20.24 -11.17 13.65
C LEU A 71 -20.50 -10.78 12.21
N LEU A 72 -20.63 -11.74 11.30
CA LEU A 72 -20.97 -11.47 9.90
C LEU A 72 -22.32 -10.75 9.78
N ASN A 73 -23.33 -11.16 10.54
CA ASN A 73 -24.64 -10.51 10.52
C ASN A 73 -24.59 -9.09 11.09
N LEU A 74 -23.87 -8.88 12.20
CA LEU A 74 -23.66 -7.53 12.77
C LEU A 74 -22.91 -6.63 11.79
N ALA A 75 -21.83 -7.13 11.17
CA ALA A 75 -21.06 -6.40 10.19
C ALA A 75 -21.91 -6.01 8.97
N ARG A 76 -22.70 -6.94 8.41
CA ARG A 76 -23.61 -6.69 7.29
C ARG A 76 -24.68 -5.65 7.63
N GLN A 77 -25.24 -5.70 8.85
CA GLN A 77 -26.25 -4.72 9.29
C GLN A 77 -25.67 -3.31 9.44
N SER A 78 -24.40 -3.20 9.86
CA SER A 78 -23.71 -1.92 9.99
C SER A 78 -23.18 -1.36 8.67
N SER A 79 -22.96 -2.21 7.67
CA SER A 79 -22.51 -1.77 6.35
C SER A 79 -23.72 -1.22 5.57
N SER A 80 -23.76 0.09 5.35
CA SER A 80 -24.79 0.77 4.54
C SER A 80 -24.75 0.41 3.05
N LEU A 81 -23.79 -0.43 2.66
CA LEU A 81 -23.64 -0.98 1.33
C LEU A 81 -24.61 -2.14 1.18
N THR A 82 -25.59 -1.99 0.30
CA THR A 82 -26.34 -3.13 -0.22
C THR A 82 -25.28 -4.11 -0.75
N PRO A 83 -25.19 -5.34 -0.22
CA PRO A 83 -24.33 -6.34 -0.84
C PRO A 83 -24.86 -6.52 -2.25
N ILE A 84 -23.95 -6.60 -3.22
CA ILE A 84 -24.22 -6.56 -4.65
C ILE A 84 -24.33 -5.12 -5.15
N LEU A 85 -23.15 -4.53 -5.43
CA LEU A 85 -22.99 -3.90 -6.75
C LEU A 85 -23.67 -4.86 -7.72
N LEU A 86 -24.77 -4.43 -8.33
CA LEU A 86 -25.27 -4.99 -9.58
C LEU A 86 -24.12 -4.86 -10.59
N LEU A 87 -23.11 -5.72 -10.45
CA LEU A 87 -22.32 -6.17 -11.56
C LEU A 87 -23.38 -6.85 -12.41
N ASP A 88 -23.73 -6.24 -13.53
CA ASP A 88 -24.90 -6.58 -14.36
C ASP A 88 -24.87 -8.03 -14.94
N GLN A 89 -24.03 -8.92 -14.42
CA GLN A 89 -23.82 -10.30 -14.84
C GLN A 89 -23.67 -11.24 -13.63
N PRO A 90 -24.02 -12.53 -13.75
CA PRO A 90 -23.78 -13.52 -12.70
C PRO A 90 -22.30 -13.54 -12.33
N THR A 91 -21.98 -13.06 -11.14
CA THR A 91 -20.62 -12.99 -10.62
C THR A 91 -20.13 -14.37 -10.22
N LYS A 92 -18.86 -14.67 -10.51
CA LYS A 92 -18.24 -15.91 -10.01
C LYS A 92 -18.16 -15.84 -8.48
N PRO A 93 -18.38 -16.95 -7.75
CA PRO A 93 -18.34 -16.95 -6.29
C PRO A 93 -17.06 -16.34 -5.70
N THR A 94 -15.92 -16.58 -6.33
CA THR A 94 -14.60 -16.03 -5.93
C THR A 94 -14.56 -14.50 -5.88
N VAL A 95 -15.22 -13.84 -6.85
CA VAL A 95 -15.32 -12.37 -6.92
C VAL A 95 -16.23 -11.84 -5.83
N GLU A 96 -17.39 -12.48 -5.63
CA GLU A 96 -18.34 -12.13 -4.57
C GLU A 96 -17.72 -12.25 -3.18
N ARG A 97 -16.96 -13.33 -2.93
CA ARG A 97 -16.23 -13.52 -1.67
C ARG A 97 -15.30 -12.36 -1.38
N PHE A 98 -14.47 -11.98 -2.35
CA PHE A 98 -13.55 -10.86 -2.19
C PHE A 98 -14.27 -9.53 -1.98
N ALA A 99 -15.31 -9.24 -2.77
CA ALA A 99 -16.11 -8.04 -2.59
C ALA A 99 -16.75 -7.99 -1.19
N ASN A 100 -17.34 -9.10 -0.73
CA ASN A 100 -17.91 -9.19 0.61
C ASN A 100 -16.86 -8.95 1.70
N TYR A 101 -15.68 -9.57 1.61
CA TYR A 101 -14.62 -9.34 2.58
C TYR A 101 -14.16 -7.87 2.58
N LEU A 102 -13.96 -7.28 1.41
CA LEU A 102 -13.59 -5.87 1.26
C LEU A 102 -14.58 -4.96 1.99
N LEU A 103 -15.89 -5.15 1.77
CA LEU A 103 -16.95 -4.32 2.35
C LEU A 103 -17.16 -4.55 3.87
N LEU A 104 -16.78 -5.71 4.40
CA LEU A 104 -17.10 -6.10 5.78
C LEU A 104 -15.92 -6.01 6.75
N GLN A 105 -14.67 -6.03 6.28
CA GLN A 105 -13.48 -6.17 7.15
C GLN A 105 -13.37 -5.11 8.26
N GLU A 106 -13.81 -3.87 8.02
CA GLU A 106 -13.77 -2.79 9.01
C GLU A 106 -14.82 -2.98 10.09
N SER A 107 -16.06 -3.24 9.70
CA SER A 107 -17.14 -3.55 10.63
C SER A 107 -16.83 -4.80 11.45
N LEU A 108 -16.26 -5.84 10.83
CA LEU A 108 -15.82 -7.05 11.52
C LEU A 108 -14.73 -6.73 12.57
N ALA A 109 -13.73 -5.93 12.23
CA ALA A 109 -12.69 -5.53 13.17
C ALA A 109 -13.26 -4.72 14.35
N ARG A 110 -14.21 -3.81 14.10
CA ARG A 110 -14.88 -3.02 15.14
C ARG A 110 -15.71 -3.86 16.09
N TRP A 111 -16.53 -4.77 15.55
CA TRP A 111 -17.37 -5.65 16.37
C TRP A 111 -16.58 -6.70 17.13
N HIS A 112 -15.43 -7.13 16.59
CA HIS A 112 -14.66 -8.19 17.18
C HIS A 112 -13.53 -7.70 18.08
N TYR A 113 -12.69 -6.80 17.57
CA TYR A 113 -11.50 -6.30 18.28
C TYR A 113 -11.72 -4.93 18.91
N HIS A 114 -12.91 -4.35 18.81
CA HIS A 114 -13.26 -3.06 19.42
C HIS A 114 -12.40 -1.88 18.93
N TRP A 115 -11.79 -2.01 17.75
CA TRP A 115 -11.05 -0.92 17.11
C TRP A 115 -11.40 -0.81 15.63
N GLY A 116 -11.08 0.33 15.04
CA GLY A 116 -11.26 0.57 13.62
C GLY A 116 -10.34 1.66 13.09
N THR A 117 -10.31 1.79 11.78
CA THR A 117 -9.63 2.84 11.03
C THR A 117 -10.58 3.99 10.69
N GLU A 118 -10.04 5.18 10.50
CA GLU A 118 -10.83 6.37 10.18
C GLU A 118 -10.30 7.09 8.95
N ALA A 119 -11.25 7.70 8.23
CA ALA A 119 -10.98 8.69 7.21
C ALA A 119 -10.77 10.05 7.89
N LEU A 120 -9.75 10.78 7.47
CA LEU A 120 -9.56 12.16 7.94
C LEU A 120 -10.60 13.08 7.29
N LEU A 121 -10.79 14.27 7.86
CA LEU A 121 -11.64 15.30 7.26
C LEU A 121 -11.22 15.56 5.80
N GLY A 122 -12.20 15.56 4.89
CA GLY A 122 -11.99 15.72 3.45
C GLY A 122 -11.62 14.44 2.69
N GLN A 123 -11.44 13.31 3.37
CA GLN A 123 -11.19 12.03 2.72
C GLN A 123 -12.49 11.29 2.39
N ARG A 124 -12.40 10.36 1.43
CA ARG A 124 -13.47 9.40 1.16
C ARG A 124 -13.70 8.55 2.40
N ASN A 125 -14.97 8.39 2.76
CA ASN A 125 -15.36 7.34 3.70
C ASN A 125 -15.14 5.96 3.05
N GLN A 126 -15.30 4.91 3.84
CA GLN A 126 -15.03 3.55 3.40
C GLN A 126 -15.89 3.12 2.20
N THR A 127 -17.19 3.44 2.21
CA THR A 127 -18.12 3.17 1.11
C THR A 127 -17.62 3.80 -0.19
N GLN A 128 -17.36 5.11 -0.17
CA GLN A 128 -16.87 5.86 -1.33
C GLN A 128 -15.52 5.33 -1.85
N LEU A 129 -14.63 4.91 -0.94
CA LEU A 129 -13.32 4.37 -1.29
C LEU A 129 -13.45 3.03 -2.02
N TYR A 130 -14.33 2.15 -1.54
CA TYR A 130 -14.54 0.86 -2.16
C TYR A 130 -15.34 0.95 -3.45
N ASP A 131 -16.31 1.87 -3.55
CA ASP A 131 -16.98 2.17 -4.81
C ASP A 131 -15.98 2.67 -5.87
N TYR A 132 -15.02 3.51 -5.47
CA TYR A 132 -13.92 3.93 -6.37
C TYR A 132 -13.04 2.75 -6.81
N PHE A 133 -12.68 1.85 -5.90
CA PHE A 133 -11.86 0.68 -6.24
C PHE A 133 -12.61 -0.30 -7.14
N LEU A 134 -13.86 -0.62 -6.80
CA LEU A 134 -14.70 -1.56 -7.53
C LEU A 134 -15.08 -1.01 -8.90
N SER A 135 -15.26 0.30 -9.07
CA SER A 135 -15.49 0.91 -10.40
C SER A 135 -14.22 1.06 -11.26
N SER A 136 -13.04 0.79 -10.71
CA SER A 136 -11.78 0.93 -11.47
C SER A 136 -11.64 -0.10 -12.60
N TYR A 137 -11.02 0.32 -13.70
CA TYR A 137 -10.63 -0.58 -14.80
C TYR A 137 -9.82 -1.80 -14.31
N TRP A 138 -8.98 -1.60 -13.30
CA TRP A 138 -8.22 -2.71 -12.71
C TRP A 138 -9.16 -3.79 -12.14
N PHE A 139 -10.13 -3.41 -11.32
CA PHE A 139 -11.07 -4.37 -10.75
C PHE A 139 -11.91 -5.03 -11.83
N GLN A 140 -12.61 -4.21 -12.63
CA GLN A 140 -13.60 -4.67 -13.61
C GLN A 140 -13.00 -5.59 -14.68
N GLU A 141 -11.83 -5.23 -15.24
CA GLU A 141 -11.29 -5.93 -16.42
C GLU A 141 -10.18 -6.93 -16.10
N ASN A 142 -9.54 -6.81 -14.93
CA ASN A 142 -8.35 -7.59 -14.61
C ASN A 142 -8.54 -8.48 -13.40
N LEU A 143 -8.84 -7.89 -12.24
CA LEU A 143 -8.92 -8.66 -11.00
C LEU A 143 -10.09 -9.63 -11.03
N GLN A 144 -11.25 -9.22 -11.53
CA GLN A 144 -12.39 -10.12 -11.73
C GLN A 144 -12.01 -11.33 -12.58
N ARG A 145 -11.30 -11.14 -13.70
CA ARG A 145 -10.86 -12.24 -14.55
C ARG A 145 -9.92 -13.20 -13.82
N PHE A 146 -8.96 -12.69 -13.05
CA PHE A 146 -8.03 -13.53 -12.30
C PHE A 146 -8.73 -14.34 -11.21
N LEU A 147 -9.71 -13.75 -10.53
CA LEU A 147 -10.51 -14.43 -9.52
C LEU A 147 -11.48 -15.44 -10.16
N ALA A 148 -12.05 -15.11 -11.32
CA ALA A 148 -13.07 -15.90 -11.99
C ALA A 148 -12.55 -17.17 -12.68
N GLN A 149 -11.27 -17.20 -13.05
CA GLN A 149 -10.65 -18.24 -13.89
C GLN A 149 -9.54 -18.95 -13.11
N SER A 150 -9.79 -20.20 -12.74
CA SER A 150 -8.90 -21.00 -11.90
C SER A 150 -7.54 -21.27 -12.55
N GLU A 151 -7.44 -21.20 -13.88
CA GLU A 151 -6.20 -21.40 -14.64
C GLU A 151 -5.13 -20.35 -14.31
N TYR A 152 -5.52 -19.17 -13.81
CA TYR A 152 -4.55 -18.19 -13.34
C TYR A 152 -3.93 -18.59 -12.00
N GLY A 153 -4.53 -19.49 -11.24
CA GLY A 153 -4.02 -19.85 -9.90
C GLY A 153 -3.86 -18.63 -9.00
N PHE A 154 -4.81 -17.69 -9.05
CA PHE A 154 -4.72 -16.47 -8.25
C PHE A 154 -4.90 -16.81 -6.75
N PRO A 155 -3.99 -16.40 -5.86
CA PRO A 155 -4.07 -16.74 -4.45
C PRO A 155 -5.07 -15.81 -3.76
N GLU A 156 -6.34 -16.20 -3.69
CA GLU A 156 -7.42 -15.35 -3.12
C GLU A 156 -7.10 -14.82 -1.72
N LEU A 157 -6.49 -15.65 -0.86
CA LEU A 157 -6.08 -15.24 0.48
C LEU A 157 -5.02 -14.12 0.50
N SER A 158 -4.27 -13.91 -0.60
CA SER A 158 -3.34 -12.79 -0.67
C SER A 158 -4.05 -11.43 -0.57
N LEU A 159 -5.28 -11.32 -1.08
CA LEU A 159 -6.08 -10.09 -0.96
C LEU A 159 -6.60 -9.90 0.47
N VAL A 160 -7.04 -10.99 1.12
CA VAL A 160 -7.44 -10.97 2.54
C VAL A 160 -6.27 -10.52 3.43
N ARG A 161 -5.08 -11.09 3.21
CA ARG A 161 -3.83 -10.71 3.89
C ARG A 161 -3.48 -9.25 3.64
N THR A 162 -3.53 -8.81 2.38
CA THR A 162 -3.23 -7.44 1.97
C THR A 162 -4.13 -6.44 2.69
N LEU A 163 -5.44 -6.64 2.64
CA LEU A 163 -6.41 -5.75 3.28
C LEU A 163 -6.28 -5.75 4.81
N SER A 164 -6.08 -6.92 5.42
CA SER A 164 -5.84 -7.04 6.87
C SER A 164 -4.60 -6.28 7.30
N ALA A 165 -3.50 -6.44 6.56
CA ALA A 165 -2.24 -5.77 6.84
C ALA A 165 -2.35 -4.26 6.63
N ILE A 166 -3.06 -3.78 5.61
CA ILE A 166 -3.33 -2.34 5.43
C ILE A 166 -4.12 -1.82 6.63
N GLN A 167 -5.20 -2.50 7.04
CA GLN A 167 -6.04 -2.08 8.16
C GLN A 167 -5.25 -2.00 9.48
N ALA A 168 -4.49 -3.04 9.81
CA ALA A 168 -3.64 -3.05 11.00
C ALA A 168 -2.58 -1.94 10.92
N SER A 169 -1.94 -1.76 9.76
CA SER A 169 -0.91 -0.74 9.58
C SER A 169 -1.48 0.68 9.74
N ALA A 170 -2.64 0.97 9.15
CA ALA A 170 -3.32 2.25 9.32
C ALA A 170 -3.51 2.57 10.81
N PHE A 171 -4.01 1.59 11.55
CA PHE A 171 -4.33 1.76 12.96
C PHE A 171 -3.07 1.93 13.82
N PHE A 172 -2.15 0.96 13.82
CA PHE A 172 -1.00 0.93 14.73
C PHE A 172 0.09 1.95 14.38
N LEU A 173 0.26 2.27 13.09
CA LEU A 173 1.19 3.30 12.64
C LEU A 173 0.53 4.69 12.55
N GLU A 174 -0.75 4.82 12.90
CA GLU A 174 -1.49 6.08 12.97
C GLU A 174 -1.48 6.85 11.63
N VAL A 175 -1.73 6.13 10.54
CA VAL A 175 -1.89 6.70 9.20
C VAL A 175 -3.32 6.46 8.71
N SER A 176 -3.92 7.40 8.00
CA SER A 176 -5.30 7.23 7.55
C SER A 176 -5.45 6.08 6.54
N TYR A 177 -6.47 5.25 6.75
CA TYR A 177 -6.73 4.08 5.92
C TYR A 177 -6.95 4.43 4.45
N PRO A 178 -7.76 5.45 4.09
CA PRO A 178 -7.93 5.83 2.68
C PRO A 178 -6.61 6.15 1.99
N THR A 179 -5.70 6.89 2.66
CA THR A 179 -4.42 7.26 2.06
C THR A 179 -3.53 6.05 1.81
N ILE A 180 -3.34 5.17 2.78
CA ILE A 180 -2.46 4.02 2.58
C ILE A 180 -3.07 2.97 1.65
N PHE A 181 -4.38 2.74 1.71
CA PHE A 181 -5.08 1.88 0.76
C PHE A 181 -4.84 2.38 -0.67
N CYS A 182 -5.03 3.68 -0.90
CA CYS A 182 -4.80 4.30 -2.19
C CYS A 182 -3.33 4.29 -2.62
N LEU A 183 -2.38 4.47 -1.68
CA LEU A 183 -0.96 4.32 -1.96
C LEU A 183 -0.66 2.93 -2.51
N PHE A 184 -1.04 1.86 -1.81
CA PHE A 184 -0.80 0.48 -2.27
C PHE A 184 -1.56 0.15 -3.54
N PHE A 185 -2.79 0.66 -3.69
CA PHE A 185 -3.57 0.47 -4.91
C PHE A 185 -2.89 1.12 -6.12
N LYS A 186 -2.30 2.31 -5.97
CA LYS A 186 -1.62 2.99 -7.09
C LYS A 186 -0.21 2.48 -7.34
N GLU A 187 0.52 2.08 -6.30
CA GLU A 187 1.88 1.53 -6.42
C GLU A 187 1.89 0.14 -7.07
N SER A 188 0.98 -0.75 -6.67
CA SER A 188 1.03 -2.17 -7.09
C SER A 188 -0.30 -2.76 -7.53
N ARG A 189 -1.40 -1.99 -7.47
CA ARG A 189 -2.77 -2.52 -7.69
C ARG A 189 -3.13 -3.64 -6.73
N LEU A 190 -2.58 -3.56 -5.51
CA LEU A 190 -2.69 -4.59 -4.47
C LEU A 190 -2.07 -5.94 -4.90
N ASP A 191 -1.13 -5.92 -5.85
CA ASP A 191 -0.38 -7.10 -6.29
C ASP A 191 1.01 -7.15 -5.64
N TYR A 192 1.16 -8.03 -4.64
CA TYR A 192 2.43 -8.25 -3.95
C TYR A 192 3.55 -8.78 -4.84
N LYS A 193 3.24 -9.24 -6.05
CA LYS A 193 4.21 -9.75 -7.03
C LYS A 193 4.80 -8.64 -7.90
N ALA A 194 4.32 -7.40 -7.77
CA ALA A 194 4.69 -6.28 -8.61
C ALA A 194 6.16 -5.91 -8.45
N VAL A 195 6.83 -5.63 -9.58
CA VAL A 195 8.16 -5.02 -9.57
C VAL A 195 8.30 -4.01 -10.72
N SER A 196 8.69 -2.79 -10.38
CA SER A 196 8.85 -1.72 -11.34
C SER A 196 10.06 -1.92 -12.28
N ALA A 197 10.13 -1.14 -13.36
CA ALA A 197 11.32 -1.07 -14.21
C ALA A 197 12.58 -0.64 -13.44
N SER A 198 12.45 0.24 -12.45
CA SER A 198 13.54 0.70 -11.58
C SER A 198 13.93 -0.30 -10.48
N GLY A 199 13.19 -1.42 -10.34
CA GLY A 199 13.47 -2.46 -9.36
C GLY A 199 12.81 -2.23 -8.00
N ALA A 200 11.81 -1.35 -7.92
CA ALA A 200 10.92 -1.22 -6.76
C ALA A 200 10.08 -2.51 -6.62
N ARG A 201 9.85 -3.02 -5.41
CA ARG A 201 9.28 -4.38 -5.19
C ARG A 201 8.10 -4.39 -4.21
N GLY A 202 7.16 -5.31 -4.47
CA GLY A 202 6.06 -5.64 -3.56
C GLY A 202 4.94 -4.59 -3.57
N LEU A 203 4.04 -4.69 -2.59
CA LEU A 203 2.82 -3.89 -2.53
C LEU A 203 3.06 -2.38 -2.51
N GLY A 204 4.03 -1.93 -1.73
CA GLY A 204 4.42 -0.53 -1.64
C GLY A 204 5.58 -0.15 -2.55
N GLN A 205 6.01 -1.02 -3.48
CA GLN A 205 7.08 -0.71 -4.43
C GLN A 205 8.33 -0.12 -3.74
N LEU A 206 8.89 -0.87 -2.78
CA LEU A 206 10.06 -0.43 -2.03
C LEU A 206 11.35 -0.61 -2.86
N THR A 207 12.15 0.46 -2.93
CA THR A 207 13.49 0.45 -3.56
C THR A 207 14.57 0.08 -2.53
N GLY A 208 15.78 -0.23 -3.01
CA GLY A 208 16.91 -0.48 -2.11
C GLY A 208 17.28 0.73 -1.23
N ILE A 209 17.05 1.95 -1.70
CA ILE A 209 17.25 3.18 -0.91
C ILE A 209 16.17 3.30 0.16
N ALA A 210 14.91 3.06 -0.21
CA ALA A 210 13.79 3.06 0.72
C ALA A 210 13.99 2.05 1.86
N ILE A 211 14.49 0.84 1.53
CA ILE A 211 14.80 -0.20 2.52
C ILE A 211 15.87 0.27 3.51
N LYS A 212 16.94 0.91 3.05
CA LYS A 212 17.97 1.47 3.97
C LYS A 212 17.39 2.55 4.89
N GLN A 213 16.53 3.42 4.37
CA GLN A 213 15.85 4.42 5.19
C GLN A 213 14.97 3.76 6.26
N ILE A 214 14.22 2.72 5.88
CA ILE A 214 13.39 1.94 6.81
C ILE A 214 14.26 1.28 7.90
N GLU A 215 15.39 0.68 7.53
CA GLU A 215 16.30 0.07 8.50
C GLU A 215 16.78 1.08 9.55
N LEU A 216 17.07 2.33 9.15
CA LEU A 216 17.39 3.43 10.08
C LEU A 216 16.21 3.84 10.95
N LEU A 217 15.00 3.95 10.37
CA LEU A 217 13.79 4.31 11.12
C LEU A 217 13.46 3.27 12.21
N ARG A 218 13.83 2.02 12.00
CA ARG A 218 13.61 0.92 12.95
C ARG A 218 14.61 0.88 14.10
N GLU A 219 15.66 1.69 14.06
CA GLU A 219 16.53 1.92 15.23
C GLU A 219 15.82 2.76 16.30
N ASP A 220 14.77 3.52 15.91
CA ASP A 220 13.89 4.19 16.84
C ASP A 220 12.97 3.20 17.56
N THR A 221 12.97 3.27 18.89
CA THR A 221 12.23 2.33 19.74
C THR A 221 10.71 2.49 19.60
N GLU A 222 10.20 3.70 19.42
CA GLU A 222 8.76 3.93 19.25
C GLU A 222 8.27 3.35 17.92
N GLU A 223 8.99 3.61 16.84
CA GLU A 223 8.65 3.08 15.51
C GLU A 223 8.69 1.55 15.48
N GLN A 224 9.73 0.95 16.07
CA GLN A 224 9.83 -0.50 16.16
C GLN A 224 8.73 -1.10 17.05
N ASN A 225 8.33 -0.43 18.14
CA ASN A 225 7.21 -0.86 18.98
C ASN A 225 5.88 -0.83 18.22
N ARG A 226 5.63 0.20 17.41
CA ARG A 226 4.43 0.29 16.56
C ARG A 226 4.38 -0.84 15.53
N LEU A 227 5.50 -1.14 14.89
CA LEU A 227 5.61 -2.29 13.96
C LEU A 227 5.34 -3.62 14.68
N ASN A 228 5.93 -3.82 15.86
CA ASN A 228 5.74 -5.04 16.64
C ASN A 228 4.29 -5.22 17.08
N ALA A 229 3.63 -4.14 17.52
CA ALA A 229 2.21 -4.17 17.90
C ALA A 229 1.31 -4.55 16.71
N ALA A 230 1.55 -3.96 15.54
CA ALA A 230 0.81 -4.28 14.32
C ALA A 230 1.02 -5.74 13.89
N LEU A 231 2.27 -6.21 13.93
CA LEU A 231 2.64 -7.58 13.59
C LEU A 231 2.01 -8.59 14.55
N HIS A 232 2.07 -8.31 15.85
CA HIS A 232 1.46 -9.14 16.89
C HIS A 232 -0.05 -9.23 16.71
N HIS A 233 -0.72 -8.12 16.43
CA HIS A 233 -2.15 -8.12 16.14
C HIS A 233 -2.49 -8.99 14.92
N LEU A 234 -1.72 -8.90 13.84
CA LEU A 234 -1.93 -9.74 12.65
C LEU A 234 -1.76 -11.23 12.97
N GLN A 235 -0.74 -11.59 13.76
CA GLN A 235 -0.56 -12.98 14.22
C GLN A 235 -1.76 -13.46 15.03
N GLN A 236 -2.22 -12.67 16.00
CA GLN A 236 -3.37 -13.00 16.84
C GLN A 236 -4.63 -13.17 15.99
N ARG A 237 -4.91 -12.24 15.07
CA ARG A 237 -6.05 -12.32 14.15
C ARG A 237 -6.00 -13.56 13.27
N TYR A 238 -4.82 -13.95 12.78
CA TYR A 238 -4.67 -15.12 11.93
C TYR A 238 -4.82 -16.44 12.70
N ALA A 239 -4.52 -16.44 14.00
CA ALA A 239 -4.74 -17.58 14.90
C ALA A 239 -6.14 -17.62 15.52
N ASP A 240 -6.91 -16.54 15.40
CA ASP A 240 -8.22 -16.36 16.03
C ASP A 240 -9.27 -17.32 15.43
N PRO A 241 -9.82 -18.27 16.21
CA PRO A 241 -10.79 -19.24 15.70
C PRO A 241 -12.07 -18.59 15.17
N THR A 242 -12.49 -17.46 15.75
CA THR A 242 -13.67 -16.73 15.31
C THR A 242 -13.40 -16.07 13.96
N TRP A 243 -12.23 -15.47 13.79
CA TRP A 243 -11.81 -14.89 12.51
C TRP A 243 -11.66 -15.94 11.42
N GLN A 244 -11.04 -17.07 11.73
CA GLN A 244 -10.94 -18.21 10.81
C GLN A 244 -12.34 -18.70 10.41
N GLY A 245 -13.25 -18.84 11.37
CA GLY A 245 -14.64 -19.18 11.11
C GLY A 245 -15.35 -18.18 10.19
N ILE A 246 -15.11 -16.88 10.35
CA ILE A 246 -15.65 -15.84 9.45
C ILE A 246 -15.16 -16.05 8.02
N LEU A 247 -13.87 -16.31 7.84
CA LEU A 247 -13.29 -16.56 6.52
C LEU A 247 -13.85 -17.85 5.89
N THR A 248 -14.06 -18.90 6.67
CA THR A 248 -14.71 -20.14 6.21
C THR A 248 -16.17 -19.92 5.81
N GLU A 249 -16.94 -19.16 6.59
CA GLU A 249 -18.32 -18.78 6.28
C GLU A 249 -18.40 -17.92 5.01
N LEU A 250 -17.39 -17.08 4.77
CA LEU A 250 -17.24 -16.36 3.50
C LEU A 250 -16.77 -17.27 2.36
N GLY A 251 -16.38 -18.52 2.61
CA GLY A 251 -16.01 -19.51 1.59
C GLY A 251 -14.52 -19.55 1.22
N TYR A 252 -13.64 -19.02 2.08
CA TYR A 252 -12.19 -19.13 1.92
C TYR A 252 -11.65 -20.47 2.46
N GLN A 253 -10.66 -21.03 1.76
CA GLN A 253 -9.83 -22.10 2.31
C GLN A 253 -8.76 -21.48 3.19
N VAL A 254 -8.93 -21.56 4.52
CA VAL A 254 -8.11 -20.81 5.48
C VAL A 254 -6.75 -21.45 5.66
N GLN A 255 -5.73 -20.84 5.06
CA GLN A 255 -4.31 -21.15 5.24
C GLN A 255 -3.54 -19.83 5.41
N LEU A 256 -3.70 -19.20 6.56
CA LEU A 256 -3.02 -17.95 6.90
C LEU A 256 -1.65 -18.21 7.54
N PRO A 257 -0.63 -17.38 7.27
CA PRO A 257 0.69 -17.53 7.86
C PRO A 257 0.62 -17.37 9.39
N GLN A 258 1.17 -18.33 10.13
CA GLN A 258 1.12 -18.31 11.61
C GLN A 258 2.33 -17.60 12.23
N ASN A 259 3.50 -17.74 11.60
CA ASN A 259 4.73 -17.13 12.09
C ASN A 259 5.01 -15.85 11.30
N LEU A 260 4.63 -14.70 11.84
CA LEU A 260 5.04 -13.41 11.26
C LEU A 260 6.28 -12.88 12.01
N SER A 261 7.27 -12.39 11.29
CA SER A 261 8.46 -11.78 11.91
C SER A 261 9.05 -10.69 11.02
N LEU A 262 9.68 -9.69 11.65
CA LEU A 262 10.42 -8.63 10.96
C LEU A 262 11.91 -8.70 11.36
N PRO A 263 12.78 -9.34 10.55
CA PRO A 263 14.21 -9.37 10.82
C PRO A 263 14.77 -7.93 10.82
N PRO A 264 15.85 -7.64 11.55
CA PRO A 264 16.44 -6.30 11.60
C PRO A 264 16.91 -5.81 10.22
N LYS A 265 17.42 -6.73 9.40
CA LYS A 265 17.76 -6.48 7.99
C LYS A 265 16.82 -7.22 7.06
N MET A 266 16.39 -6.54 6.02
CA MET A 266 15.43 -7.07 5.06
C MET A 266 16.09 -8.02 4.07
N VAL A 267 15.39 -9.12 3.74
CA VAL A 267 15.80 -9.99 2.64
C VAL A 267 15.29 -9.39 1.33
N VAL A 268 16.21 -8.94 0.49
CA VAL A 268 15.92 -8.30 -0.79
C VAL A 268 16.49 -9.15 -1.92
N PRO A 269 15.65 -9.89 -2.66
CA PRO A 269 16.12 -10.67 -3.79
C PRO A 269 16.73 -9.77 -4.85
N THR A 270 17.99 -10.01 -5.20
CA THR A 270 18.76 -9.13 -6.09
C THR A 270 18.15 -9.03 -7.50
N ARG A 271 17.42 -10.04 -8.02
CA ARG A 271 16.77 -10.03 -9.36
C ARG A 271 15.54 -10.98 -9.52
N SER A 272 14.34 -10.64 -9.03
CA SER A 272 13.23 -11.61 -8.91
C SER A 272 12.72 -12.29 -10.21
N ALA A 273 12.52 -11.58 -11.32
CA ALA A 273 11.81 -12.18 -12.48
C ALA A 273 12.68 -13.05 -13.41
N SER A 274 13.99 -12.77 -13.54
CA SER A 274 14.91 -13.66 -14.26
C SER A 274 15.27 -14.90 -13.44
N LEU A 275 15.18 -14.82 -12.12
CA LEU A 275 15.49 -15.92 -11.20
C LEU A 275 14.40 -16.98 -11.17
N LEU A 276 13.12 -16.60 -11.30
CA LEU A 276 12.01 -17.56 -11.30
C LEU A 276 11.75 -18.21 -12.67
N LEU A 277 12.37 -17.69 -13.75
CA LEU A 277 12.19 -18.22 -15.09
C LEU A 277 12.59 -19.70 -15.22
N PRO A 278 13.73 -20.19 -14.68
CA PRO A 278 14.07 -21.61 -14.71
C PRO A 278 13.01 -22.48 -14.03
N GLU A 279 12.51 -22.06 -12.86
CA GLU A 279 11.51 -22.82 -12.10
C GLU A 279 10.15 -22.86 -12.82
N VAL A 280 9.67 -21.71 -13.29
CA VAL A 280 8.46 -21.63 -14.10
C VAL A 280 8.61 -22.46 -15.37
N GLN A 281 9.75 -22.37 -16.06
CA GLN A 281 9.99 -23.12 -17.29
C GLN A 281 10.03 -24.64 -17.05
N LYS A 282 10.59 -25.08 -15.92
CA LYS A 282 10.59 -26.48 -15.52
C LYS A 282 9.16 -27.02 -15.37
N ARG A 283 8.31 -26.35 -14.59
CA ARG A 283 6.92 -26.75 -14.37
C ARG A 283 6.10 -26.78 -15.66
N LEU A 284 6.27 -25.76 -16.51
CA LEU A 284 5.61 -25.73 -17.83
C LEU A 284 6.02 -26.91 -18.73
N LYS A 285 7.26 -27.41 -18.61
CA LYS A 285 7.74 -28.59 -19.37
C LYS A 285 7.15 -29.88 -18.81
N GLU A 286 7.02 -30.00 -17.50
CA GLU A 286 6.38 -31.14 -16.83
C GLU A 286 4.91 -31.27 -17.25
N GLU A 287 4.21 -30.14 -17.43
CA GLU A 287 2.84 -30.07 -17.98
C GLU A 287 2.77 -30.21 -19.51
N GLN A 288 3.91 -30.39 -20.19
CA GLN A 288 4.00 -30.58 -21.64
C GLN A 288 3.37 -29.45 -22.47
N LEU A 289 3.39 -28.21 -21.98
CA LEU A 289 2.78 -27.07 -22.67
C LEU A 289 3.58 -26.67 -23.92
N PRO A 290 2.91 -26.28 -25.03
CA PRO A 290 3.54 -26.10 -26.35
C PRO A 290 4.55 -24.94 -26.42
N TYR A 291 4.55 -24.05 -25.43
CA TYR A 291 5.47 -22.91 -25.32
C TYR A 291 6.52 -23.08 -24.21
N ALA A 292 6.56 -24.23 -23.52
CA ALA A 292 7.45 -24.48 -22.40
C ALA A 292 8.95 -24.43 -22.79
N SER A 293 9.28 -24.78 -24.04
CA SER A 293 10.65 -24.66 -24.57
C SER A 293 11.02 -23.25 -25.02
N LYS A 294 10.05 -22.33 -25.14
CA LYS A 294 10.24 -20.98 -25.70
C LYS A 294 10.63 -19.97 -24.62
N THR A 295 11.89 -20.03 -24.17
CA THR A 295 12.45 -19.21 -23.08
C THR A 295 12.19 -17.70 -23.25
N SER A 296 12.37 -17.16 -24.47
CA SER A 296 12.15 -15.73 -24.76
C SER A 296 10.68 -15.31 -24.60
N GLN A 297 9.76 -16.21 -24.94
CA GLN A 297 8.33 -16.01 -24.79
C GLN A 297 7.95 -16.01 -23.31
N ILE A 298 8.40 -16.99 -22.54
CA ILE A 298 8.17 -17.08 -21.08
C ILE A 298 8.71 -15.82 -20.40
N ARG A 299 9.96 -15.43 -20.69
CA ARG A 299 10.58 -14.21 -20.13
C ARG A 299 9.74 -12.96 -20.40
N ARG A 300 9.24 -12.78 -21.62
CA ARG A 300 8.39 -11.64 -21.99
C ARG A 300 7.08 -11.64 -21.19
N ARG A 301 6.51 -12.81 -20.91
CA ARG A 301 5.26 -12.95 -20.15
C ARG A 301 5.49 -12.70 -18.66
N LEU A 302 6.58 -13.23 -18.07
CA LEU A 302 6.98 -12.89 -16.69
C LEU A 302 7.20 -11.39 -16.50
N ASN A 303 7.87 -10.73 -17.46
CA ASN A 303 8.05 -9.27 -17.41
C ASN A 303 6.71 -8.51 -17.46
N ARG A 304 5.70 -9.02 -18.17
CA ARG A 304 4.34 -8.42 -18.19
C ARG A 304 3.64 -8.62 -16.84
N LEU A 305 3.68 -9.82 -16.27
CA LEU A 305 3.11 -10.12 -14.96
C LEU A 305 3.65 -9.19 -13.88
N ARG A 306 4.98 -9.01 -13.88
CA ARG A 306 5.70 -8.13 -12.96
C ARG A 306 5.24 -6.67 -13.02
N GLN A 307 4.76 -6.22 -14.19
CA GLN A 307 4.21 -4.89 -14.40
C GLN A 307 2.72 -4.79 -14.05
N GLY A 308 2.14 -5.82 -13.41
CA GLY A 308 0.71 -5.89 -13.13
C GLY A 308 -0.14 -6.00 -14.40
N ARG A 309 0.44 -6.47 -15.52
CA ARG A 309 -0.27 -6.62 -16.78
C ARG A 309 -0.75 -8.07 -16.93
N PRO A 310 -2.05 -8.30 -17.13
CA PRO A 310 -2.57 -9.65 -17.30
C PRO A 310 -2.00 -10.33 -18.53
N LEU A 311 -1.96 -11.65 -18.44
CA LEU A 311 -1.74 -12.54 -19.56
C LEU A 311 -3.08 -13.00 -20.12
N SER A 312 -3.15 -13.35 -21.40
CA SER A 312 -4.32 -14.04 -21.95
C SER A 312 -4.45 -15.46 -21.37
N LEU A 313 -5.65 -16.04 -21.43
CA LEU A 313 -5.95 -17.36 -20.85
C LEU A 313 -4.99 -18.46 -21.31
N ILE A 314 -4.57 -18.46 -22.59
CA ILE A 314 -3.58 -19.42 -23.14
C ILE A 314 -2.25 -19.44 -22.34
N TYR A 315 -1.89 -18.32 -21.70
CA TYR A 315 -0.68 -18.20 -20.88
C TYR A 315 -0.98 -18.11 -19.38
N ALA A 316 -2.21 -18.39 -18.93
CA ALA A 316 -2.57 -18.43 -17.52
C ALA A 316 -1.70 -19.38 -16.68
N PRO A 317 -1.26 -20.57 -17.18
CA PRO A 317 -0.31 -21.42 -16.46
C PRO A 317 1.01 -20.72 -16.11
N ILE A 318 1.48 -19.77 -16.92
CA ILE A 318 2.67 -18.97 -16.59
C ILE A 318 2.42 -18.11 -15.35
N HIS A 319 1.20 -17.56 -15.19
CA HIS A 319 0.83 -16.81 -13.99
C HIS A 319 0.81 -17.73 -12.76
N ALA A 320 0.10 -18.87 -12.84
CA ALA A 320 -0.01 -19.81 -11.74
C ALA A 320 1.36 -20.28 -11.24
N HIS A 321 2.23 -20.74 -12.15
CA HIS A 321 3.57 -21.19 -11.78
C HIS A 321 4.47 -20.07 -11.26
N TYR A 322 4.32 -18.84 -11.78
CA TYR A 322 5.05 -17.69 -11.26
C TYR A 322 4.64 -17.35 -9.83
N VAL A 323 3.33 -17.36 -9.53
CA VAL A 323 2.81 -17.16 -8.17
C VAL A 323 3.40 -18.20 -7.23
N LEU A 324 3.26 -19.48 -7.57
CA LEU A 324 3.73 -20.58 -6.73
C LEU A 324 5.24 -20.48 -6.48
N ALA A 325 6.03 -20.28 -7.53
CA ALA A 325 7.47 -20.14 -7.41
C ALA A 325 7.86 -18.90 -6.58
N LEU A 326 7.12 -17.79 -6.68
CA LEU A 326 7.38 -16.62 -5.85
C LEU A 326 7.06 -16.89 -4.37
N GLU A 327 5.95 -17.56 -4.06
CA GLU A 327 5.58 -17.95 -2.70
C GLU A 327 6.63 -18.86 -2.07
N GLU A 328 7.02 -19.93 -2.77
CA GLU A 328 7.96 -20.93 -2.25
C GLU A 328 9.37 -20.36 -2.01
N ASN A 329 9.81 -19.40 -2.83
CA ASN A 329 11.19 -18.90 -2.78
C ASN A 329 11.34 -17.56 -2.04
N TYR A 330 10.27 -16.78 -1.91
CA TYR A 330 10.37 -15.40 -1.43
C TYR A 330 9.15 -14.93 -0.62
N ALA A 331 7.95 -14.93 -1.20
CA ALA A 331 6.78 -14.27 -0.60
C ALA A 331 6.21 -15.03 0.61
N GLY A 332 6.50 -16.33 0.73
CA GLY A 332 6.14 -17.14 1.89
C GLY A 332 7.05 -16.95 3.10
N GLU A 333 8.21 -16.31 2.95
CA GLU A 333 9.17 -16.09 4.03
C GLU A 333 8.94 -14.73 4.71
N PRO A 334 8.56 -14.67 6.00
CA PRO A 334 8.45 -13.42 6.74
C PRO A 334 9.76 -12.63 6.73
N GLY A 335 9.67 -11.32 6.53
CA GLY A 335 10.87 -10.47 6.43
C GLY A 335 11.44 -10.34 5.02
N ASN A 336 10.88 -11.07 4.04
CA ASN A 336 11.16 -10.84 2.64
C ASN A 336 10.38 -9.62 2.11
N ILE A 337 10.96 -8.88 1.17
CA ILE A 337 10.29 -7.73 0.56
C ILE A 337 9.02 -8.10 -0.25
N PHE A 338 8.87 -9.35 -0.67
CA PHE A 338 7.64 -9.83 -1.33
C PHE A 338 6.59 -10.36 -0.35
N HIS A 339 6.95 -10.57 0.92
CA HIS A 339 6.01 -10.99 1.95
C HIS A 339 5.02 -9.86 2.25
N ILE A 340 3.72 -10.17 2.20
CA ILE A 340 2.62 -9.18 2.17
C ILE A 340 2.65 -8.27 3.39
N GLU A 341 2.59 -8.85 4.59
CA GLU A 341 2.53 -8.12 5.86
C GLU A 341 3.81 -7.30 6.07
N THR A 342 4.96 -7.89 5.72
CA THR A 342 6.26 -7.22 5.84
C THR A 342 6.33 -6.00 4.94
N ASN A 343 5.97 -6.14 3.67
CA ASN A 343 6.05 -5.05 2.72
C ASN A 343 5.11 -3.90 3.10
N ILE A 344 3.85 -4.21 3.45
CA ILE A 344 2.88 -3.20 3.86
C ILE A 344 3.35 -2.45 5.11
N LEU A 345 3.70 -3.16 6.18
CA LEU A 345 4.08 -2.54 7.46
C LEU A 345 5.25 -1.57 7.28
N LEU A 346 6.28 -1.99 6.55
CA LEU A 346 7.48 -1.20 6.33
C LEU A 346 7.25 -0.04 5.35
N SER A 347 6.42 -0.23 4.33
CA SER A 347 5.98 0.85 3.46
C SER A 347 5.17 1.90 4.21
N THR A 348 4.27 1.47 5.10
CA THR A 348 3.49 2.39 5.94
C THR A 348 4.39 3.13 6.92
N LEU A 349 5.41 2.49 7.51
CA LEU A 349 6.41 3.18 8.33
C LEU A 349 7.13 4.28 7.55
N LEU A 350 7.61 3.96 6.35
CA LEU A 350 8.30 4.94 5.51
C LEU A 350 7.36 6.10 5.14
N PHE A 351 6.12 5.80 4.78
CA PHE A 351 5.13 6.82 4.49
C PHE A 351 4.82 7.70 5.70
N ARG A 352 4.65 7.10 6.89
CA ARG A 352 4.45 7.80 8.16
C ARG A 352 5.59 8.77 8.44
N HIS A 353 6.83 8.34 8.25
CA HIS A 353 8.00 9.20 8.38
C HIS A 353 7.91 10.44 7.48
N TYR A 354 7.51 10.28 6.22
CA TYR A 354 7.32 11.41 5.31
C TYR A 354 6.10 12.26 5.64
N LEU A 355 5.04 11.67 6.20
CA LEU A 355 3.88 12.40 6.67
C LEU A 355 4.25 13.28 7.87
N GLN A 356 5.06 12.79 8.81
CA GLN A 356 5.45 13.53 10.01
C GLN A 356 6.70 14.39 9.85
N SER A 357 7.37 14.25 8.72
CA SER A 357 8.54 15.05 8.38
C SER A 357 8.28 16.54 8.54
N GLU A 358 9.18 17.23 9.24
CA GLU A 358 9.16 18.68 9.24
C GLU A 358 9.49 19.21 7.83
N TRP A 359 8.60 20.00 7.27
CA TRP A 359 8.79 20.62 5.97
C TRP A 359 9.63 21.89 6.13
N ARG A 360 10.94 21.74 6.29
CA ARG A 360 11.86 22.88 6.49
C ARG A 360 12.39 23.45 5.17
N TYR A 361 12.53 24.77 5.11
CA TYR A 361 13.33 25.48 4.11
C TYR A 361 14.21 26.53 4.78
N GLY A 362 15.53 26.33 4.72
CA GLY A 362 16.46 27.09 5.55
C GLY A 362 16.11 26.89 7.03
N GLU A 363 15.96 28.00 7.76
CA GLU A 363 15.57 28.00 9.18
C GLU A 363 14.04 27.96 9.39
N SER A 364 13.24 28.14 8.34
CA SER A 364 11.79 28.20 8.45
C SER A 364 11.15 26.81 8.42
N VAL A 365 10.31 26.52 9.41
CA VAL A 365 9.44 25.35 9.43
C VAL A 365 8.14 25.69 8.73
N TRP A 366 7.81 24.96 7.66
CA TRP A 366 6.55 25.08 6.96
C TRP A 366 5.55 24.08 7.51
N LYS A 367 4.29 24.52 7.62
CA LYS A 367 3.17 23.70 8.08
C LYS A 367 2.11 23.64 6.97
N PRO A 368 2.31 22.80 5.93
CA PRO A 368 1.28 22.62 4.92
C PRO A 368 -0.03 22.18 5.57
N ARG A 369 -1.16 22.51 4.93
CA ARG A 369 -2.44 21.93 5.35
C ARG A 369 -2.38 20.40 5.32
N PRO A 370 -3.11 19.69 6.20
CA PRO A 370 -3.05 18.24 6.30
C PRO A 370 -3.25 17.52 4.96
N GLU A 371 -4.17 18.00 4.13
CA GLU A 371 -4.46 17.45 2.80
C GLU A 371 -3.30 17.64 1.80
N VAL A 372 -2.61 18.79 1.84
CA VAL A 372 -1.41 19.04 1.03
C VAL A 372 -0.24 18.19 1.54
N GLN A 373 -0.09 18.08 2.87
CA GLN A 373 0.96 17.28 3.52
C GLN A 373 0.89 15.81 3.11
N ARG A 374 -0.32 15.24 2.95
CA ARG A 374 -0.49 13.87 2.45
C ARG A 374 0.03 13.70 1.02
N VAL A 375 -0.29 14.63 0.12
CA VAL A 375 0.21 14.58 -1.27
C VAL A 375 1.73 14.78 -1.32
N LEU A 376 2.28 15.66 -0.47
CA LEU A 376 3.72 15.82 -0.33
C LEU A 376 4.41 14.57 0.23
N ALA A 377 3.78 13.88 1.17
CA ALA A 377 4.27 12.61 1.70
C ALA A 377 4.31 11.53 0.62
N VAL A 378 3.30 11.45 -0.26
CA VAL A 378 3.32 10.56 -1.45
C VAL A 378 4.46 10.94 -2.38
N ALA A 379 4.66 12.24 -2.63
CA ALA A 379 5.77 12.70 -3.46
C ALA A 379 7.14 12.34 -2.86
N ALA A 380 7.28 12.47 -1.53
CA ALA A 380 8.48 12.09 -0.81
C ALA A 380 8.68 10.58 -0.76
N TYR A 381 7.62 9.80 -0.68
CA TYR A 381 7.65 8.34 -0.76
C TYR A 381 8.27 7.87 -2.09
N ASN A 382 7.91 8.55 -3.19
CA ASN A 382 8.35 8.18 -4.53
C ASN A 382 9.73 8.77 -4.91
N GLN A 383 10.02 10.04 -4.55
CA GLN A 383 11.21 10.78 -5.01
C GLN A 383 12.16 11.21 -3.88
N GLY A 384 11.86 10.87 -2.63
CA GLY A 384 12.59 11.29 -1.44
C GLY A 384 12.16 12.66 -0.92
N GLN A 385 12.39 12.88 0.37
CA GLN A 385 11.98 14.08 1.10
C GLN A 385 12.55 15.38 0.50
N SER A 386 13.84 15.40 0.14
CA SER A 386 14.51 16.59 -0.42
C SER A 386 13.87 17.05 -1.73
N SER A 387 13.51 16.10 -2.60
CA SER A 387 12.83 16.34 -3.86
C SER A 387 11.43 16.91 -3.64
N ALA A 388 10.67 16.34 -2.71
CA ALA A 388 9.34 16.82 -2.34
C ALA A 388 9.37 18.22 -1.72
N ARG A 389 10.36 18.53 -0.86
CA ARG A 389 10.57 19.87 -0.31
C ARG A 389 10.86 20.91 -1.40
N ASN A 390 11.72 20.57 -2.36
CA ASN A 390 12.04 21.44 -3.49
C ASN A 390 10.82 21.71 -4.37
N LEU A 391 10.02 20.66 -4.63
CA LEU A 391 8.76 20.78 -5.33
C LEU A 391 7.79 21.71 -4.59
N PHE A 392 7.54 21.46 -3.30
CA PHE A 392 6.61 22.28 -2.54
C PHE A 392 7.02 23.74 -2.52
N ARG A 393 8.32 24.03 -2.38
CA ARG A 393 8.86 25.38 -2.43
C ARG A 393 8.57 26.11 -3.74
N LEU A 394 8.76 25.43 -4.86
CA LEU A 394 8.49 26.04 -6.17
C LEU A 394 7.00 26.31 -6.35
N LEU A 395 6.14 25.33 -6.00
CA LEU A 395 4.69 25.51 -6.09
C LEU A 395 4.19 26.61 -5.15
N GLN A 396 4.70 26.67 -3.92
CA GLN A 396 4.35 27.71 -2.95
C GLN A 396 4.70 29.10 -3.47
N LYS A 397 5.90 29.28 -4.06
CA LYS A 397 6.32 30.57 -4.65
C LYS A 397 5.41 31.01 -5.79
N GLU A 398 4.94 30.07 -6.61
CA GLU A 398 4.05 30.37 -7.72
C GLU A 398 2.62 30.68 -7.26
N ILE A 399 2.11 29.93 -6.27
CA ILE A 399 0.78 30.17 -5.69
C ILE A 399 0.76 31.51 -4.93
N GLY A 400 1.90 31.96 -4.39
CA GLY A 400 2.04 33.24 -3.72
C GLY A 400 1.38 33.31 -2.33
N LYS A 401 1.08 32.16 -1.73
CA LYS A 401 0.46 32.03 -0.39
C LYS A 401 1.42 31.44 0.62
N LYS A 402 1.12 31.61 1.91
CA LYS A 402 1.86 30.90 2.96
C LYS A 402 1.58 29.39 2.88
N PRO A 403 2.52 28.52 3.27
CA PRO A 403 2.34 27.07 3.25
C PRO A 403 1.02 26.57 3.89
N GLU A 404 0.62 27.16 5.01
CA GLU A 404 -0.60 26.84 5.76
C GLU A 404 -1.91 27.32 5.10
N GLU A 405 -1.81 28.22 4.13
CA GLU A 405 -2.96 28.80 3.41
C GLU A 405 -3.24 28.09 2.07
N ILE A 406 -2.27 27.33 1.56
CA ILE A 406 -2.40 26.61 0.29
C ILE A 406 -3.41 25.48 0.44
N THR A 407 -4.49 25.54 -0.34
CA THR A 407 -5.49 24.48 -0.41
C THR A 407 -5.01 23.31 -1.27
N LEU A 408 -5.56 22.11 -1.06
CA LEU A 408 -5.28 20.96 -1.93
C LEU A 408 -5.60 21.24 -3.40
N LYS A 409 -6.72 21.93 -3.67
CA LYS A 409 -7.11 22.29 -5.04
C LYS A 409 -6.04 23.13 -5.72
N GLU A 410 -5.58 24.19 -5.07
CA GLU A 410 -4.53 25.06 -5.60
C GLU A 410 -3.21 24.30 -5.81
N PHE A 411 -2.84 23.45 -4.84
CA PHE A 411 -1.65 22.62 -4.95
C PHE A 411 -1.72 21.69 -6.17
N VAL A 412 -2.83 20.98 -6.36
CA VAL A 412 -3.07 20.06 -7.48
C VAL A 412 -3.09 20.78 -8.82
N GLU A 413 -3.77 21.92 -8.92
CA GLU A 413 -3.81 22.74 -10.15
C GLU A 413 -2.41 23.20 -10.58
N HIS A 414 -1.51 23.43 -9.62
CA HIS A 414 -0.13 23.82 -9.89
C HIS A 414 0.81 22.63 -10.09
N LEU A 415 0.40 21.39 -9.83
CA LEU A 415 1.24 20.20 -9.95
C LEU A 415 1.35 19.73 -11.41
N THR A 416 2.11 20.44 -12.24
CA THR A 416 2.27 20.14 -13.68
C THR A 416 3.61 19.48 -14.03
N PRO A 417 3.70 18.68 -15.13
CA PRO A 417 4.95 17.99 -15.50
C PRO A 417 6.15 18.91 -15.68
N GLN A 418 5.93 20.12 -16.20
CA GLN A 418 6.97 21.11 -16.41
C GLN A 418 7.54 21.60 -15.07
N LYS A 419 6.66 21.92 -14.11
CA LYS A 419 7.03 22.43 -12.78
C LYS A 419 7.70 21.34 -11.95
N VAL A 420 7.17 20.13 -11.99
CA VAL A 420 7.80 18.97 -11.34
C VAL A 420 9.17 18.69 -11.95
N GLN A 421 9.31 18.76 -13.27
CA GLN A 421 10.61 18.58 -13.91
C GLN A 421 11.64 19.62 -13.45
N GLN A 422 11.23 20.89 -13.35
CA GLN A 422 12.07 21.97 -12.83
C GLN A 422 12.46 21.72 -11.36
N ALA A 423 11.52 21.23 -10.54
CA ALA A 423 11.75 20.92 -9.14
C ALA A 423 12.71 19.77 -8.90
N LEU A 424 12.51 18.66 -9.62
CA LEU A 424 13.28 17.44 -9.47
C LEU A 424 14.64 17.51 -10.17
N LYS A 425 14.84 18.47 -11.09
CA LYS A 425 15.94 18.45 -12.07
C LYS A 425 16.04 17.10 -12.81
N GLY A 426 14.88 16.43 -12.95
CA GLY A 426 14.77 15.07 -13.44
C GLY A 426 14.37 14.99 -14.91
N SER A 427 14.21 13.77 -15.40
CA SER A 427 13.64 13.53 -16.72
C SER A 427 12.14 13.83 -16.76
N LYS A 428 11.61 14.13 -17.95
CA LYS A 428 10.16 14.29 -18.17
C LYS A 428 9.37 13.04 -17.78
N ALA A 429 9.97 11.85 -17.89
CA ALA A 429 9.35 10.60 -17.49
C ALA A 429 9.18 10.52 -15.96
N GLN A 430 10.24 10.81 -15.20
CA GLN A 430 10.17 10.87 -13.73
C GLN A 430 9.19 11.92 -13.23
N ALA A 431 9.13 13.08 -13.88
CA ALA A 431 8.18 14.12 -13.52
C ALA A 431 6.72 13.68 -13.74
N ARG A 432 6.44 12.97 -14.85
CA ARG A 432 5.12 12.39 -15.11
C ARG A 432 4.77 11.30 -14.10
N GLU A 433 5.70 10.39 -13.82
CA GLU A 433 5.51 9.34 -12.82
C GLU A 433 5.16 9.93 -11.45
N LEU A 434 5.91 10.93 -10.97
CA LEU A 434 5.58 11.56 -9.69
C LEU A 434 4.18 12.16 -9.65
N ILE A 435 3.79 12.87 -10.72
CA ILE A 435 2.47 13.51 -10.82
C ILE A 435 1.39 12.45 -10.85
N ASP A 436 1.56 11.45 -11.70
CA ASP A 436 0.61 10.36 -11.83
C ASP A 436 0.44 9.69 -10.47
N HIS A 437 1.51 9.38 -9.73
CA HIS A 437 1.40 8.79 -8.39
C HIS A 437 0.71 9.73 -7.39
N ALA A 438 1.18 10.98 -7.25
CA ALA A 438 0.67 11.93 -6.27
C ALA A 438 -0.79 12.30 -6.51
N LEU A 439 -1.16 12.61 -7.76
CA LEU A 439 -2.53 12.92 -8.13
C LEU A 439 -3.43 11.70 -8.02
N ASN A 440 -2.98 10.52 -8.47
CA ASN A 440 -3.81 9.32 -8.36
C ASN A 440 -4.10 8.92 -6.91
N VAL A 441 -3.15 9.08 -5.99
CA VAL A 441 -3.40 8.81 -4.57
C VAL A 441 -4.36 9.87 -4.00
N ALA A 442 -4.20 11.15 -4.35
CA ALA A 442 -5.11 12.21 -3.94
C ALA A 442 -6.53 11.98 -4.50
N GLU A 443 -6.67 11.69 -5.79
CA GLU A 443 -7.94 11.37 -6.45
C GLU A 443 -8.61 10.13 -5.89
N CYS A 444 -7.85 9.18 -5.35
CA CYS A 444 -8.39 7.98 -4.71
C CYS A 444 -8.78 8.23 -3.24
N ALA A 445 -7.98 9.00 -2.49
CA ALA A 445 -8.19 9.17 -1.04
C ALA A 445 -9.05 10.39 -0.68
N GLU A 446 -8.95 11.49 -1.40
CA GLU A 446 -9.58 12.79 -1.08
C GLU A 446 -10.89 12.96 -1.85
N SER A 447 -11.98 13.31 -1.14
CA SER A 447 -13.30 13.46 -1.75
C SER A 447 -13.46 14.75 -2.56
N SER A 448 -12.63 15.75 -2.27
CA SER A 448 -12.64 17.07 -2.92
C SER A 448 -11.89 17.11 -4.27
N VAL A 449 -11.12 16.07 -4.58
CA VAL A 449 -10.40 15.95 -5.86
C VAL A 449 -11.25 15.12 -6.80
N ALA A 450 -11.82 15.78 -7.81
CA ALA A 450 -12.53 15.10 -8.87
C ALA A 450 -11.58 14.14 -9.61
N PRO A 451 -12.04 12.96 -10.05
CA PRO A 451 -11.22 12.08 -10.87
C PRO A 451 -10.73 12.88 -12.08
N SER A 452 -9.43 12.84 -12.37
CA SER A 452 -8.99 13.36 -13.65
C SER A 452 -9.62 12.48 -14.73
N ILE A 453 -10.41 13.09 -15.61
CA ILE A 453 -10.84 12.43 -16.85
C ILE A 453 -9.57 12.27 -17.68
N LYS A 454 -8.87 11.16 -17.45
CA LYS A 454 -7.80 10.68 -18.30
C LYS A 454 -8.08 9.23 -18.61
N ASP A 455 -8.74 9.07 -19.75
CA ASP A 455 -8.88 7.84 -20.50
C ASP A 455 -7.51 7.18 -20.76
N SER A 456 -7.59 5.85 -20.90
CA SER A 456 -6.64 4.87 -21.50
C SER A 456 -5.56 4.20 -20.63
#